data_AF-A0A3N5KKY6-F1
#
_entry.id   AF-A0A3N5KKY6-F1
#
_cell.length_a   1.000
_cell.length_b   1.000
_cell.length_c   1.000
_cell.angle_alpha   90.00
_cell.angle_beta   90.00
_cell.angle_gamma   90.00
#
_symmetry.space_group_name_H-M   'P 1'
#
loop_
_entity.id
_entity.type
_entity.pdbx_description
1 polymer ?
#
loop_
_entity_poly.entity_id
_entity_poly.type
_entity_poly.pdbx_seq_one_letter_code
_entity_poly.pdbx_strand_id
1 'polypeptide(L)' 'MTPVKRTVLLIVVVAGLTGCGNVEPWVKPYERQNFADPIMAPDRDPVATSYLNHVFEAREGARGALGSHGGGCGCN' A
#
# COMPACT_ATOMS: atom_id res chain seq x y z
N MET A 1 -27.58 -21.17 15.58
CA MET A 1 -27.29 -19.75 15.25
C MET A 1 -28.61 -19.07 14.91
N THR A 2 -28.97 -17.99 15.61
CA THR A 2 -30.24 -17.28 15.38
C THR A 2 -30.25 -16.63 13.99
N PRO A 3 -31.41 -16.49 13.33
CA PRO A 3 -31.50 -15.94 11.97
C PRO A 3 -30.86 -14.56 11.86
N VAL A 4 -30.99 -13.74 12.92
CA VAL A 4 -30.37 -12.42 13.05
C VAL A 4 -28.84 -12.46 12.92
N LYS A 5 -28.16 -13.44 13.55
CA LYS A 5 -26.69 -13.57 13.47
C LYS A 5 -26.24 -13.92 12.05
N ARG A 6 -27.03 -14.70 11.31
CA ARG A 6 -26.76 -15.07 9.91
C ARG A 6 -26.91 -13.88 8.97
N THR A 7 -27.94 -13.06 9.18
CA THR A 7 -28.16 -11.85 8.39
C THR A 7 -27.06 -10.81 8.62
N VAL A 8 -26.64 -10.60 9.87
CA VAL A 8 -25.53 -9.69 10.20
C VAL A 8 -24.23 -10.14 9.54
N LEU A 9 -23.90 -11.43 9.59
CA LEU A 9 -22.70 -11.98 8.95
C LEU A 9 -22.71 -11.72 7.43
N LEU A 10 -23.84 -11.96 6.77
CA LEU A 10 -23.98 -11.72 5.33
C LEU A 10 -23.78 -10.25 4.96
N ILE A 11 -24.33 -9.33 5.76
CA ILE A 11 -24.16 -7.88 5.53
C ILE A 11 -22.67 -7.50 5.62
N VAL A 12 -21.95 -7.99 6.63
CA VAL A 12 -20.51 -7.70 6.80
C VAL A 12 -19.69 -8.24 5.63
N VAL A 13 -19.98 -9.45 5.17
CA VAL A 13 -19.29 -10.06 4.02
C VAL A 13 -19.53 -9.27 2.74
N VAL A 14 -20.79 -8.88 2.47
CA VAL A 14 -21.13 -8.11 1.26
C VAL A 14 -20.51 -6.70 1.30
N ALA A 15 -20.46 -6.06 2.48
CA ALA A 15 -19.83 -4.75 2.64
C ALA A 15 -18.30 -4.80 2.39
N GLY A 16 -17.64 -5.93 2.69
CA GLY A 16 -16.20 -6.11 2.43
C GLY A 16 -15.83 -6.28 0.95
N LEU A 17 -16.81 -6.52 0.06
CA LEU A 17 -16.57 -6.76 -1.37
C LEU A 17 -16.59 -5.47 -2.21
N THR A 18 -16.87 -4.31 -1.62
CA THR A 18 -17.00 -3.03 -2.35
C THR A 18 -15.67 -2.39 -2.74
N GLY A 19 -14.53 -3.01 -2.41
CA GLY A 19 -13.19 -2.50 -2.73
C GLY A 19 -12.74 -2.65 -4.19
N CYS A 20 -13.47 -3.44 -5.00
CA CYS A 20 -13.15 -3.65 -6.41
C CYS A 20 -14.04 -2.76 -7.29
N GLY A 21 -13.74 -1.46 -7.30
CA GLY A 21 -14.43 -0.45 -8.11
C GLY A 21 -13.42 0.42 -8.85
N ASN A 22 -13.83 0.93 -10.02
CA ASN A 22 -13.07 1.94 -10.75
C ASN A 22 -13.22 3.26 -9.97
N VAL A 23 -12.18 3.69 -9.28
CA VAL A 23 -12.20 4.93 -8.48
C VAL A 23 -11.93 6.08 -9.43
N GLU A 24 -13.00 6.73 -9.87
CA GLU A 24 -12.93 7.92 -10.71
C GLU A 24 -13.09 9.21 -9.89
N PRO A 25 -12.23 10.21 -10.10
CA PRO A 25 -11.13 10.27 -11.08
C PRO A 25 -9.85 9.59 -10.57
N TRP A 26 -9.20 8.78 -11.40
CA TRP A 26 -7.87 8.23 -11.13
C TRP A 26 -6.82 9.37 -11.08
N VAL A 27 -5.77 9.17 -10.28
CA VAL A 27 -4.61 10.07 -10.28
C VAL A 27 -4.00 10.07 -11.68
N LYS A 28 -3.86 11.25 -12.29
CA LYS A 28 -3.29 11.34 -13.64
C LYS A 28 -1.81 10.95 -13.60
N PRO A 29 -1.26 10.31 -14.67
CA PRO A 29 0.14 9.87 -14.68
C PRO A 29 1.15 10.96 -14.31
N TYR A 30 0.89 12.22 -14.72
CA TYR A 30 1.75 13.37 -14.44
C TYR A 30 1.59 13.95 -13.03
N GLU A 31 0.54 13.61 -12.28
CA GLU A 31 0.37 14.03 -10.88
C GLU A 31 1.21 13.15 -9.92
N ARG A 32 1.70 12.00 -10.40
CA ARG A 32 2.56 11.10 -9.61
C ARG A 32 3.90 11.74 -9.22
N GLN A 33 4.35 12.78 -9.93
CA GLN A 33 5.55 13.53 -9.55
C GLN A 33 5.44 14.18 -8.17
N ASN A 34 4.22 14.43 -7.67
CA ASN A 34 4.00 15.00 -6.35
C ASN A 34 4.45 14.05 -5.21
N PHE A 35 4.57 12.74 -5.47
CA PHE A 35 5.11 11.77 -4.51
C PHE A 35 6.65 11.84 -4.37
N ALA A 36 7.33 12.59 -5.25
CA ALA A 36 8.75 12.85 -5.14
C ALA A 36 9.07 14.10 -4.29
N ASP A 37 8.06 14.78 -3.75
CA ASP A 37 8.28 15.89 -2.81
C ASP A 37 9.01 15.36 -1.56
N PRO A 38 10.15 15.96 -1.16
CA PRO A 38 10.88 15.56 0.05
C PRO A 38 10.03 15.52 1.32
N ILE A 39 8.95 16.32 1.42
CA ILE A 39 8.04 16.27 2.58
C ILE A 39 7.25 14.96 2.67
N MET A 40 7.04 14.29 1.54
CA MET A 40 6.32 13.03 1.42
C MET A 40 7.28 11.82 1.50
N ALA A 41 8.56 12.05 1.78
CA ALA A 41 9.53 10.98 1.95
C ALA A 41 9.14 10.10 3.16
N PRO A 42 9.06 8.77 2.99
CA PRO A 42 8.68 7.87 4.09
C PRO A 42 9.74 7.79 5.18
N ASP A 43 10.97 8.20 4.86
CA ASP A 43 12.12 8.08 5.74
C ASP A 43 12.93 9.39 5.77
N ARG A 44 13.43 9.74 6.97
CA ARG A 44 14.21 10.94 7.21
C ARG A 44 15.71 10.75 6.91
N ASP A 45 16.22 9.53 7.04
CA ASP A 45 17.61 9.13 6.81
C ASP A 45 17.67 8.00 5.76
N PRO A 46 17.64 8.36 4.46
CA PRO A 46 17.59 7.37 3.39
C PRO A 46 18.85 6.50 3.33
N VAL A 47 19.99 6.96 3.86
CA VAL A 47 21.25 6.21 3.86
C VAL A 47 21.16 5.05 4.84
N ALA A 48 20.77 5.31 6.09
CA ALA A 48 20.58 4.27 7.09
C ALA A 48 19.53 3.24 6.65
N THR A 49 18.43 3.71 6.08
CA THR A 49 17.33 2.84 5.65
C THR A 49 17.71 1.99 4.44
N SER A 50 18.49 2.50 3.49
CA SER A 50 19.03 1.68 2.39
C SER A 50 19.89 0.51 2.88
N TYR A 51 20.70 0.74 3.92
CA TYR A 51 21.55 -0.29 4.51
C TYR A 51 20.72 -1.39 5.19
N LEU A 52 19.74 -1.01 6.01
CA LEU A 52 18.86 -1.97 6.69
C LEU A 52 18.01 -2.76 5.69
N ASN A 53 17.51 -2.09 4.65
CA ASN A 53 16.77 -2.73 3.56
C ASN A 53 17.60 -3.82 2.89
N HIS A 54 18.87 -3.56 2.57
CA HIS A 54 19.76 -4.59 2.01
C HIS A 54 19.92 -5.81 2.94
N VAL A 55 20.00 -5.58 4.25
CA VAL A 55 20.09 -6.67 5.25
C VAL A 55 18.79 -7.49 5.28
N PHE A 56 17.63 -6.85 5.26
CA PHE A 56 16.34 -7.54 5.22
C PHE A 56 16.15 -8.32 3.93
N GLU A 57 16.47 -7.74 2.77
CA GLU A 57 16.41 -8.44 1.49
C GLU A 57 17.27 -9.71 1.47
N ALA A 58 18.47 -9.65 2.06
CA ALA A 58 19.37 -10.78 2.14
C ALA A 58 18.87 -11.87 3.11
N ARG A 59 18.29 -11.47 4.25
CA ARG A 59 17.87 -12.40 5.31
C ARG A 59 16.49 -13.02 5.06
N GLU A 60 15.58 -12.25 4.47
CA GLU A 60 14.18 -12.62 4.28
C GLU A 60 13.91 -13.15 2.87
N GLY A 61 14.86 -12.98 1.94
CA GLY A 61 14.71 -13.44 0.56
C GLY A 61 13.69 -12.66 -0.26
N ALA A 62 13.27 -11.48 0.21
CA ALA A 62 12.20 -10.66 -0.38
C ALA A 62 12.75 -9.40 -1.10
N ARG A 63 13.63 -9.61 -2.08
CA ARG A 63 14.23 -8.50 -2.86
C ARG A 63 13.17 -7.71 -3.63
N GLY A 64 13.27 -6.37 -3.58
CA GLY A 64 12.36 -5.48 -4.32
C GLY A 64 10.98 -5.27 -3.70
N ALA A 65 10.75 -5.77 -2.48
CA ALA A 65 9.48 -5.57 -1.75
C ALA A 65 9.40 -4.22 -1.02
N LEU A 66 10.50 -3.47 -0.95
CA LEU A 66 10.66 -2.30 -0.08
C LEU A 66 10.28 -0.96 -0.75
N GLY A 67 9.71 -0.99 -1.96
CA GLY A 67 9.07 0.16 -2.60
C GLY A 67 9.31 0.28 -4.11
N SER A 68 8.45 1.08 -4.76
CA SER A 68 8.60 1.56 -6.15
C SER A 68 8.43 3.09 -6.18
N HIS A 69 8.90 3.72 -7.26
CA HIS A 69 8.97 5.16 -7.53
C HIS A 69 8.07 6.07 -6.67
N GLY A 70 8.66 6.74 -5.67
CA GLY A 70 8.02 7.80 -4.88
C GLY A 70 7.31 7.31 -3.61
N GLY A 71 7.26 8.16 -2.58
CA GLY A 71 6.76 7.79 -1.25
C GLY A 71 5.32 7.26 -1.28
N GLY A 72 5.12 6.02 -0.84
CA GLY A 72 3.81 5.36 -0.76
C GLY A 72 3.93 3.84 -0.90
N CYS A 73 2.82 3.10 -0.70
CA CYS A 73 2.81 1.63 -0.81
C CYS A 73 3.06 1.09 -2.22
N GLY A 74 3.31 1.97 -3.21
CA GLY A 74 4.13 1.75 -4.40
C GLY A 74 4.06 0.37 -5.04
N CYS A 75 2.87 -0.24 -5.10
CA CYS A 75 2.69 -1.48 -5.83
C CYS A 75 2.98 -1.17 -7.30
N ASN A 76 4.01 -1.84 -7.84
CA ASN A 76 4.34 -1.83 -9.26
C ASN A 76 3.15 -2.29 -10.11
#